data_AF-A0A2E0U371-F1
#
_entry.id   AF-A0A2E0U371-F1
#
_cell.length_a   1.000
_cell.length_b   1.000
_cell.length_c   1.000
_cell.angle_alpha   90.00
_cell.angle_beta   90.00
_cell.angle_gamma   90.00
#
_symmetry.space_group_name_H-M   'P 1'
#
loop_
_entity.id
_entity.type
_entity.pdbx_description
1 polymer ?
#
loop_
_entity_poly.entity_id
_entity_poly.type
_entity_poly.pdbx_seq_one_letter_code
_entity_poly.pdbx_strand_id
1 'polypeptide(L)'
;FRARILEIGFYVPILKGEEAHIPLDRGTPLSDDYMRPRFKISYWRAVGKRIRRNYAFIFIIQVMAYLGKIEIHPTDLQTYEQFIERAAIGPIDGHIALTCGAIFHGGWIVIAIVTMFQERADKSVTKDVLDWDDAPVDDGNPPV
;
A
#
# COMPACT_ATOMS: atom_id res chain seq x y z
N PHE A 1 1.33 -15.78 1.52
CA PHE A 1 0.33 -16.45 2.36
C PHE A 1 0.18 -17.91 1.96
N ARG A 2 -0.45 -18.25 0.83
CA ARG A 2 -0.68 -19.65 0.40
C ARG A 2 0.57 -20.55 0.30
N ALA A 3 1.69 -20.01 -0.20
CA ALA A 3 2.96 -20.75 -0.28
C ALA A 3 3.58 -21.01 1.11
N ARG A 4 3.42 -20.07 2.06
CA ARG A 4 3.97 -20.23 3.42
C ARG A 4 3.17 -21.23 4.25
N ILE A 5 1.85 -21.31 4.07
CA ILE A 5 1.04 -22.36 4.71
C ILE A 5 1.45 -23.75 4.20
N LEU A 6 1.70 -23.91 2.90
CA LEU A 6 2.25 -25.16 2.37
C LEU A 6 3.66 -25.43 2.88
N GLU A 7 4.51 -24.41 2.98
CA GLU A 7 5.86 -24.52 3.54
C GLU A 7 5.85 -25.06 4.98
N ILE A 8 5.06 -24.45 5.85
CA ILE A 8 4.95 -24.87 7.26
C ILE A 8 4.20 -26.21 7.41
N GLY A 9 3.10 -26.41 6.69
CA GLY A 9 2.26 -27.60 6.85
C GLY A 9 2.78 -28.87 6.14
N PHE A 10 3.59 -28.73 5.08
CA PHE A 10 4.17 -29.86 4.34
C PHE A 10 5.68 -29.96 4.49
N TYR A 11 6.42 -28.89 4.20
CA TYR A 11 7.88 -29.00 4.09
C TYR A 11 8.55 -29.15 5.46
N VAL A 12 8.07 -28.45 6.49
CA VAL A 12 8.64 -28.54 7.85
C VAL A 12 8.46 -29.96 8.46
N PRO A 13 7.27 -30.59 8.45
CA PRO A 13 7.08 -31.95 8.94
C PRO A 13 7.91 -32.99 8.16
N ILE A 14 7.94 -32.89 6.82
CA ILE A 14 8.75 -33.79 5.97
C ILE A 14 10.23 -33.72 6.35
N LEU A 15 10.76 -32.52 6.59
CA LEU A 15 12.16 -32.33 7.00
C LEU A 15 12.43 -32.83 8.42
N LYS A 16 11.42 -32.85 9.29
CA LYS A 16 11.49 -33.40 10.66
C LYS A 16 11.21 -34.91 10.72
N GLY A 17 10.74 -35.52 9.62
CA GLY A 17 10.31 -36.93 9.60
C GLY A 17 8.97 -37.18 10.30
N GLU A 18 8.17 -36.13 10.49
CA GLU A 18 6.84 -36.16 11.10
C GLU A 18 5.76 -36.21 10.00
N GLU A 19 4.57 -36.73 10.32
CA GLU A 19 3.45 -36.73 9.38
C GLU A 19 2.97 -35.29 9.11
N ALA A 20 2.72 -34.98 7.83
CA ALA A 20 2.20 -33.67 7.44
C ALA A 20 0.77 -33.49 7.96
N HIS A 21 0.56 -32.46 8.80
CA HIS A 21 -0.75 -32.15 9.35
C HIS A 21 -1.20 -30.76 8.93
N ILE A 22 -2.27 -30.68 8.13
CA ILE A 22 -2.97 -29.42 7.85
C ILE A 22 -4.36 -29.54 8.49
N PRO A 23 -4.70 -28.69 9.47
CA PRO A 23 -6.03 -28.66 10.07
C PRO A 23 -7.15 -28.56 9.03
N LEU A 24 -8.16 -29.42 9.13
CA LEU A 24 -9.25 -29.54 8.14
C LEU A 24 -10.10 -28.26 8.02
N ASP A 25 -10.22 -27.50 9.12
CA ASP A 25 -10.92 -26.21 9.19
C ASP A 25 -10.25 -25.13 8.34
N ARG A 26 -8.93 -25.26 8.08
CA ARG A 26 -8.13 -24.32 7.28
C ARG A 26 -7.72 -24.86 5.90
N GLY A 27 -7.79 -26.18 5.70
CA GLY A 27 -7.53 -26.82 4.41
C GLY A 27 -8.56 -26.47 3.33
N THR A 28 -9.83 -26.29 3.70
CA THR A 28 -10.92 -25.95 2.78
C THR A 28 -10.77 -24.55 2.16
N PRO A 29 -10.60 -23.46 2.95
CA PRO A 29 -10.32 -22.13 2.42
C PRO A 29 -9.05 -22.06 1.58
N LEU A 30 -8.03 -22.87 1.90
CA LEU A 30 -6.77 -22.93 1.14
C LEU A 30 -6.98 -23.62 -0.21
N SER A 31 -7.67 -24.77 -0.23
CA SER A 31 -7.97 -25.52 -1.46
C SER A 31 -8.83 -24.72 -2.43
N ASP A 32 -9.87 -24.04 -1.93
CA ASP A 32 -10.76 -23.18 -2.73
C ASP A 32 -10.00 -21.99 -3.33
N ASP A 33 -9.09 -21.39 -2.55
CA ASP A 33 -8.23 -20.31 -3.01
C ASP A 33 -7.32 -20.78 -4.17
N TYR A 34 -6.79 -22.01 -4.11
CA TYR A 34 -5.98 -22.62 -5.17
C TYR A 34 -6.80 -22.98 -6.41
N MET A 35 -8.02 -23.51 -6.25
CA MET A 35 -8.90 -23.81 -7.39
C MET A 35 -9.43 -22.56 -8.08
N ARG A 36 -9.62 -21.46 -7.34
CA ARG A 36 -10.14 -20.19 -7.87
C ARG A 36 -9.29 -19.01 -7.39
N PRO A 37 -8.15 -18.72 -8.04
CA PRO A 37 -7.33 -17.57 -7.69
C PRO A 37 -8.08 -16.26 -7.94
N ARG A 38 -8.58 -15.63 -6.87
CA ARG A 38 -9.19 -14.31 -6.89
C ARG A 38 -8.18 -13.27 -6.43
N PHE A 39 -8.05 -12.16 -7.16
CA PHE A 39 -7.31 -10.99 -6.69
C PHE A 39 -8.07 -10.39 -5.50
N LYS A 40 -7.61 -10.65 -4.28
CA LYS A 40 -8.19 -10.11 -3.03
C LYS A 40 -7.85 -8.63 -2.80
N ILE A 41 -6.95 -8.06 -3.61
CA ILE A 41 -6.58 -6.65 -3.54
C ILE A 41 -7.56 -5.81 -4.38
N SER A 42 -8.14 -4.78 -3.78
CA SER A 42 -8.96 -3.82 -4.53
C SER A 42 -8.10 -3.04 -5.53
N TYR A 43 -8.71 -2.63 -6.65
CA TYR A 43 -8.04 -1.82 -7.68
C TYR A 43 -7.39 -0.56 -7.06
N TRP A 44 -8.12 0.14 -6.21
CA TRP A 44 -7.63 1.33 -5.49
C TRP A 44 -6.40 1.05 -4.62
N ARG A 45 -6.37 -0.10 -3.95
CA ARG A 45 -5.22 -0.51 -3.14
C ARG A 45 -4.01 -0.83 -4.00
N ALA A 46 -4.19 -1.45 -5.16
CA ALA A 46 -3.13 -1.67 -6.14
C ALA A 46 -2.58 -0.36 -6.72
N VAL A 47 -3.46 0.59 -7.07
CA VAL A 47 -3.09 1.92 -7.57
C VAL A 47 -2.30 2.70 -6.52
N GLY A 48 -2.80 2.78 -5.28
CA GLY A 48 -2.10 3.50 -4.21
C GLY A 48 -0.71 2.94 -3.91
N LYS A 49 -0.55 1.61 -3.96
CA LYS A 49 0.76 0.94 -3.82
C LYS A 49 1.72 1.35 -4.96
N ARG A 50 1.22 1.43 -6.20
CA ARG A 50 2.03 1.85 -7.35
C ARG A 50 2.40 3.32 -7.28
N ILE A 51 1.47 4.19 -6.88
CA ILE A 51 1.71 5.62 -6.69
C ILE A 51 2.84 5.83 -5.68
N ARG A 52 2.76 5.23 -4.48
CA ARG A 52 3.79 5.38 -3.44
C ARG A 52 5.17 4.91 -3.87
N ARG A 53 5.25 3.77 -4.56
CA ARG A 53 6.53 3.11 -4.83
C ARG A 53 7.19 3.53 -6.15
N ASN A 54 6.42 4.06 -7.10
CA ASN A 54 6.92 4.34 -8.45
C ASN A 54 6.74 5.80 -8.90
N TYR A 55 5.67 6.47 -8.47
CA TYR A 55 5.31 7.79 -9.00
C TYR A 55 5.50 8.93 -8.00
N ALA A 56 5.55 8.64 -6.69
CA ALA A 56 5.71 9.65 -5.65
C ALA A 56 6.96 10.53 -5.86
N PHE A 57 8.09 9.92 -6.27
CA PHE A 57 9.31 10.67 -6.54
C PHE A 57 9.18 11.63 -7.73
N ILE A 58 8.46 11.22 -8.78
CA ILE A 58 8.19 12.07 -9.95
C ILE A 58 7.36 13.29 -9.54
N PHE A 59 6.32 13.09 -8.72
CA PHE A 59 5.51 14.20 -8.22
C PHE A 59 6.29 15.13 -7.28
N ILE A 60 7.18 14.58 -6.45
CA ILE A 60 8.06 15.40 -5.60
C ILE A 60 8.99 16.27 -6.47
N ILE A 61 9.63 15.69 -7.49
CA ILE A 61 10.43 16.46 -8.45
C ILE A 61 9.60 17.53 -9.13
N GLN A 62 8.37 17.20 -9.55
CA GLN A 62 7.49 18.16 -10.21
C GLN A 62 7.14 19.35 -9.31
N VAL A 63 6.82 19.12 -8.03
CA VAL A 63 6.60 20.20 -7.05
C VAL A 63 7.86 21.03 -6.87
N MET A 64 9.02 20.39 -6.67
CA MET A 64 10.29 21.10 -6.48
C MET A 64 10.65 21.96 -7.71
N ALA A 65 10.45 21.43 -8.91
CA ALA A 65 10.67 22.16 -10.15
C ALA A 65 9.72 23.35 -10.28
N TYR A 66 8.44 23.19 -9.91
CA TYR A 66 7.47 24.28 -9.95
C TYR A 66 7.76 25.37 -8.91
N LEU A 67 8.15 24.98 -7.69
CA LEU A 67 8.62 25.94 -6.67
C LEU A 67 9.90 26.65 -7.12
N GLY A 68 10.85 25.92 -7.70
CA GLY A 68 12.07 26.50 -8.27
C GLY A 68 11.76 27.52 -9.37
N LYS A 69 10.75 27.26 -10.21
CA LYS A 69 10.29 28.24 -11.22
C LYS A 69 9.81 29.54 -10.59
N ILE A 70 9.16 29.48 -9.42
CA ILE A 70 8.70 30.67 -8.70
C ILE A 70 9.89 31.39 -8.05
N GLU A 71 10.82 30.64 -7.46
CA GLU A 71 11.98 31.15 -6.70
C GLU A 71 13.06 31.81 -7.57
N ILE A 72 13.31 31.31 -8.78
CA ILE A 72 14.39 31.80 -9.66
C ILE A 72 14.18 33.27 -10.13
N HIS A 73 13.04 33.88 -9.82
CA HIS A 73 12.79 35.27 -10.17
C HIS A 73 13.72 36.23 -9.40
N PRO A 74 14.41 37.15 -10.09
CA PRO A 74 15.48 37.98 -9.52
C PRO A 74 15.01 39.06 -8.54
N THR A 75 13.71 39.19 -8.32
CA THR A 75 13.11 40.16 -7.41
C THR A 75 12.55 39.44 -6.19
N ASP A 76 12.74 39.99 -5.00
CA ASP A 76 12.17 39.41 -3.79
C ASP A 76 10.64 39.46 -3.83
N LEU A 77 10.00 38.44 -3.26
CA LEU A 77 8.55 38.38 -3.09
C LEU A 77 8.12 39.34 -1.97
N GLN A 78 7.63 40.53 -2.36
CA GLN A 78 7.21 41.56 -1.41
C GLN A 78 5.71 41.46 -1.08
N THR A 79 4.90 40.82 -1.95
CA THR A 79 3.43 40.76 -1.80
C THR A 79 2.85 39.42 -2.26
N TYR A 80 1.65 39.10 -1.76
CA TYR A 80 0.90 37.91 -2.16
C TYR A 80 0.49 37.94 -3.64
N GLU A 81 0.16 39.12 -4.20
CA GLU A 81 -0.15 39.24 -5.63
C GLU A 81 1.04 38.87 -6.52
N GLN A 82 2.25 39.29 -6.17
CA GLN A 82 3.45 38.90 -6.91
C GLN A 82 3.69 37.38 -6.89
N PHE A 83 3.29 36.69 -5.81
CA PHE A 83 3.34 35.24 -5.75
C PHE A 83 2.38 34.59 -6.75
N ILE A 84 1.14 35.07 -6.80
CA ILE A 84 0.13 34.58 -7.74
C ILE A 84 0.55 34.85 -9.19
N GLU A 85 1.05 36.05 -9.48
CA GLU A 85 1.54 36.41 -10.81
C GLU A 85 2.69 35.49 -11.25
N ARG A 86 3.66 35.22 -10.35
CA ARG A 86 4.75 34.27 -10.62
C ARG A 86 4.28 32.82 -10.71
N ALA A 87 3.15 32.47 -10.12
CA ALA A 87 2.59 31.13 -10.21
C ALA A 87 1.88 30.88 -11.56
N ALA A 88 1.52 31.93 -12.30
CA ALA A 88 0.85 31.81 -13.59
C ALA A 88 1.67 30.98 -14.60
N ILE A 89 0.97 30.21 -15.44
CA ILE A 89 1.56 29.34 -16.46
C ILE A 89 1.01 29.78 -17.82
N GLY A 90 1.72 30.67 -18.50
CA GLY A 90 1.26 31.25 -19.76
C GLY A 90 -0.10 31.95 -19.58
N PRO A 91 -1.14 31.58 -20.35
CA PRO A 91 -2.48 32.18 -20.21
C PRO A 91 -3.27 31.70 -18.98
N ILE A 92 -2.73 30.75 -18.21
CA ILE A 92 -3.39 30.20 -17.04
C ILE A 92 -3.06 31.05 -15.82
N ASP A 93 -4.10 31.61 -15.20
CA ASP A 93 -4.01 32.38 -13.97
C ASP A 93 -3.35 31.60 -12.82
N GLY A 94 -2.60 32.31 -11.97
CA GLY A 94 -1.85 31.73 -10.87
C GLY A 94 -2.72 31.05 -9.83
N HIS A 95 -3.91 31.59 -9.53
CA HIS A 95 -4.83 30.95 -8.58
C HIS A 95 -5.33 29.63 -9.12
N ILE A 96 -5.62 29.56 -10.41
CA ILE A 96 -6.06 28.32 -11.07
C ILE A 96 -4.93 27.30 -11.06
N ALA A 97 -3.71 27.71 -11.45
CA ALA A 97 -2.54 26.84 -11.48
C ALA A 97 -2.24 26.24 -10.09
N LEU A 98 -2.22 27.08 -9.05
CA LEU A 98 -1.99 26.65 -7.67
C LEU A 98 -3.11 25.77 -7.14
N THR A 99 -4.36 26.10 -7.41
CA THR A 99 -5.52 25.32 -6.94
C THR A 99 -5.54 23.93 -7.58
N CYS A 100 -5.34 23.85 -8.90
CA CYS A 100 -5.22 22.58 -9.61
C CYS A 100 -4.03 21.76 -9.10
N GLY A 101 -2.89 22.42 -8.88
CA GLY A 101 -1.71 21.82 -8.27
C GLY A 101 -2.01 21.26 -6.88
N ALA A 102 -2.66 22.03 -6.00
CA ALA A 102 -3.01 21.63 -4.65
C ALA A 102 -3.99 20.44 -4.64
N ILE A 103 -5.02 20.47 -5.49
CA ILE A 103 -5.99 19.37 -5.62
C ILE A 103 -5.30 18.11 -6.13
N PHE A 104 -4.47 18.23 -7.17
CA PHE A 104 -3.74 17.09 -7.72
C PHE A 104 -2.81 16.45 -6.69
N HIS A 105 -1.99 17.27 -6.01
CA HIS A 105 -1.04 16.78 -5.02
C HIS A 105 -1.75 16.23 -3.78
N GLY A 106 -2.78 16.93 -3.30
CA GLY A 106 -3.63 16.47 -2.21
C GLY A 106 -4.31 15.15 -2.53
N GLY A 107 -4.86 14.99 -3.74
CA GLY A 107 -5.55 13.79 -4.18
C GLY A 107 -4.67 12.55 -4.14
N TRP A 108 -3.47 12.61 -4.72
CA TRP A 108 -2.57 11.44 -4.70
C TRP A 108 -2.01 11.17 -3.29
N ILE A 109 -1.77 12.21 -2.47
CA ILE A 109 -1.36 12.05 -1.07
C ILE A 109 -2.46 11.36 -0.26
N VAL A 110 -3.72 11.77 -0.40
CA VAL A 110 -4.86 11.13 0.28
C VAL A 110 -4.96 9.67 -0.14
N ILE A 111 -4.89 9.37 -1.44
CA ILE A 111 -4.89 7.98 -1.93
C ILE A 111 -3.72 7.20 -1.34
N ALA A 112 -2.52 7.78 -1.30
CA ALA A 112 -1.33 7.16 -0.73
C ALA A 112 -1.47 6.87 0.76
N ILE A 113 -2.06 7.78 1.54
CA ILE A 113 -2.27 7.63 2.98
C ILE A 113 -3.34 6.58 3.27
N VAL A 114 -4.53 6.70 2.65
CA VAL A 114 -5.66 5.77 2.85
C VAL A 114 -5.24 4.35 2.53
N THR A 115 -4.55 4.14 1.40
CA THR A 115 -4.11 2.80 0.99
C THR A 115 -2.94 2.29 1.83
N MET A 116 -2.18 3.15 2.53
CA MET A 116 -1.15 2.74 3.49
C MET A 116 -1.79 2.21 4.77
N PHE A 117 -2.81 2.88 5.30
CA PHE A 117 -3.56 2.41 6.47
C PHE A 117 -4.21 1.06 6.21
N GLN A 118 -4.83 0.91 5.03
CA GLN A 118 -5.38 -0.36 4.58
C GLN A 118 -4.33 -1.48 4.50
N GLU A 119 -3.12 -1.19 4.02
CA GLU A 119 -2.04 -2.19 3.95
C GLU A 119 -1.54 -2.60 5.33
N ARG A 120 -1.50 -1.66 6.29
CA ARG A 120 -1.14 -1.96 7.69
C ARG A 120 -2.15 -2.88 8.36
N ALA A 121 -3.45 -2.63 8.15
CA ALA A 121 -4.53 -3.47 8.68
C ALA A 121 -4.52 -4.89 8.09
N ASP A 122 -4.26 -5.06 6.79
CA ASP A 122 -4.20 -6.39 6.17
C ASP A 122 -2.98 -7.21 6.67
N LYS A 123 -1.84 -6.54 6.93
CA LYS A 123 -0.63 -7.20 7.43
C LYS A 123 -0.82 -7.75 8.85
N SER A 124 -1.55 -7.06 9.72
CA SER A 124 -1.83 -7.57 11.07
C SER A 124 -2.70 -8.83 11.02
N VAL A 125 -3.74 -8.85 10.18
CA VAL A 125 -4.59 -10.03 10.00
C VAL A 125 -3.80 -11.20 9.42
N THR A 126 -2.95 -10.95 8.41
CA THR A 126 -2.17 -12.03 7.79
C THR A 126 -1.14 -12.65 8.73
N LYS A 127 -0.56 -11.84 9.64
CA LYS A 127 0.39 -12.30 10.65
C LYS A 127 -0.31 -13.20 11.69
N ASP A 128 -1.49 -12.81 12.13
CA ASP A 128 -2.29 -13.61 13.09
C ASP A 128 -2.66 -14.99 12.53
N VAL A 129 -3.02 -15.05 11.24
CA VAL A 129 -3.23 -16.32 10.52
C VAL A 129 -1.93 -16.96 10.09
N LEU A 130 -0.74 -16.46 10.47
CA LEU A 130 0.52 -17.11 10.17
C LEU A 130 1.18 -17.72 11.40
N ASP A 131 1.17 -17.01 12.51
CA ASP A 131 1.85 -17.37 13.75
C ASP A 131 1.05 -18.43 14.55
N TRP A 132 0.29 -19.31 13.86
CA TRP A 132 -0.55 -20.33 14.49
C TRP A 132 0.23 -21.55 14.98
N ASP A 133 1.45 -21.74 14.48
CA ASP A 133 2.39 -22.76 14.90
C ASP A 133 3.09 -22.41 16.22
N ASP A 134 3.06 -21.14 16.62
CA ASP A 134 3.51 -20.64 17.92
C ASP A 134 2.47 -20.80 19.04
N ALA A 135 1.23 -21.19 18.70
CA ALA A 135 0.20 -21.49 19.71
C ALA A 135 0.56 -22.79 20.44
N PRO A 136 0.47 -22.84 21.79
CA PRO A 136 0.73 -24.07 22.52
C PRO A 136 -0.19 -25.15 21.99
N VAL A 137 0.39 -26.28 21.60
CA VAL A 137 -0.34 -27.50 21.25
C VAL A 137 -1.22 -27.83 22.45
N ASP A 138 -2.52 -27.58 22.36
CA ASP A 138 -3.48 -28.14 23.30
C ASP A 138 -3.45 -29.65 23.05
N ASP A 139 -2.75 -30.38 23.91
CA ASP A 139 -2.74 -31.83 24.01
C ASP A 139 -4.09 -32.34 24.58
N GLY A 140 -5.18 -31.81 24.04
CA GLY A 140 -6.55 -32.13 24.42
C GLY A 140 -7.15 -33.10 23.43
N ASN A 141 -7.32 -34.36 23.87
CA ASN A 141 -8.25 -35.37 23.37
C ASN A 141 -9.34 -34.88 22.37
N PRO A 142 -9.57 -35.55 21.23
CA PRO A 142 -10.44 -35.05 20.15
C PRO A 142 -11.90 -34.84 20.60
N PRO A 143 -12.62 -33.85 20.03
CA PRO A 143 -14.07 -33.84 20.09
C PRO A 143 -14.60 -35.00 19.23
N VAL A 144 -15.51 -35.77 19.84
CA VAL A 144 -16.18 -36.97 19.32
C VAL A 144 -16.75 -36.84 17.91
#